data_AF-A0A3A8QKM7-F1
#
_entry.id   AF-A0A3A8QKM7-F1
#
_cell.length_a   1.000
_cell.length_b   1.000
_cell.length_c   1.000
_cell.angle_alpha   90.00
_cell.angle_beta   90.00
_cell.angle_gamma   90.00
#
_symmetry.space_group_name_H-M   'P 1'
#
loop_
_entity.id
_entity.type
_entity.pdbx_description
1 polymer ?
#
loop_
_entity_poly.entity_id
_entity_poly.type
_entity_poly.pdbx_seq_one_letter_code
_entity_poly.pdbx_strand_id
1 'polypeptide(L)'
;MNHAHCTHLPAFVDGELPLEHHEDFRAHLASCEDCGARFHDLLQADILGRLAHAKAPPTPEATGVSPAPWPLPPSEPTRRS
;
A
#
# COMPACT_ATOMS: atom_id res chain seq x y z
N MET A 1 21.98 12.73 5.29
CA MET A 1 20.66 12.21 4.84
C MET A 1 19.60 13.25 5.17
N ASN A 2 18.81 13.71 4.19
CA ASN A 2 17.73 14.66 4.44
C ASN A 2 16.40 13.91 4.61
N HIS A 3 15.96 13.75 5.86
CA HIS A 3 14.76 12.98 6.22
C HIS A 3 13.45 13.60 5.71
N ALA A 4 13.47 14.88 5.31
CA ALA A 4 12.30 15.56 4.76
C ALA A 4 11.81 14.95 3.43
N HIS A 5 12.70 14.34 2.64
CA HIS A 5 12.29 13.73 1.37
C HIS A 5 11.59 12.37 1.58
N CYS A 6 11.81 11.69 2.71
CA CYS A 6 11.21 10.38 3.00
C CYS A 6 9.67 10.41 3.02
N THR A 7 9.06 11.57 3.30
CA THR A 7 7.59 11.73 3.33
C THR A 7 6.97 11.78 1.94
N HIS A 8 7.76 12.00 0.89
CA HIS A 8 7.29 12.04 -0.50
C HIS A 8 7.15 10.65 -1.13
N LEU A 9 7.59 9.58 -0.45
CA LEU A 9 7.56 8.22 -0.97
C LEU A 9 6.16 7.75 -1.41
N PRO A 10 5.08 7.92 -0.61
CA PRO A 10 3.74 7.51 -1.06
C PRO A 10 3.30 8.26 -2.32
N ALA A 11 3.39 9.60 -2.29
CA ALA A 11 3.04 10.45 -3.44
C ALA A 11 3.84 10.11 -4.70
N PHE A 12 5.11 9.70 -4.58
CA PHE A 12 5.91 9.26 -5.71
C PHE A 12 5.41 7.93 -6.29
N VAL A 13 5.07 6.96 -5.44
CA VAL A 13 4.53 5.65 -5.86
C VAL A 13 3.16 5.79 -6.52
N ASP A 14 2.31 6.65 -5.97
CA ASP A 14 0.96 6.91 -6.48
C ASP A 14 0.96 7.81 -7.73
N GLY A 15 2.11 8.39 -8.09
CA GLY A 15 2.25 9.30 -9.23
C GLY A 15 1.70 10.71 -8.97
N GLU A 16 1.42 11.05 -7.71
CA GLU A 16 0.91 12.35 -7.27
C GLU A 16 2.03 13.37 -6.96
N LEU A 17 3.29 12.94 -6.91
CA LEU A 17 4.42 13.85 -6.73
C LEU A 17 4.58 14.74 -7.98
N PRO A 18 4.69 16.08 -7.85
CA PRO A 18 4.90 16.96 -9.00
C PRO A 18 6.19 16.63 -9.76
N LEU A 19 6.15 16.68 -11.09
CA LEU A 19 7.28 16.31 -11.96
C LEU A 19 8.59 17.04 -11.62
N GLU A 20 8.49 18.30 -11.19
CA GLU A 20 9.65 19.11 -10.78
C GLU A 20 10.45 18.48 -9.62
N HIS A 21 9.80 17.65 -8.78
CA HIS A 21 10.42 16.99 -7.63
C HIS A 21 10.86 15.55 -7.93
N HIS A 22 10.60 15.01 -9.13
CA HIS A 22 10.88 13.61 -9.45
C HIS A 22 12.37 13.31 -9.46
N GLU A 23 13.17 14.13 -10.13
CA GLU A 23 14.61 13.89 -10.26
C GLU A 23 15.32 13.97 -8.90
N ASP A 24 14.96 14.96 -8.08
CA ASP A 24 15.48 15.09 -6.72
C ASP A 24 15.08 13.90 -5.84
N PHE A 25 13.83 13.44 -5.94
CA PHE A 25 13.38 12.28 -5.17
C PHE A 25 14.04 10.98 -5.65
N ARG A 26 14.32 10.82 -6.94
CA ARG A 26 15.06 9.67 -7.47
C ARG A 26 16.50 9.63 -6.94
N ALA A 27 17.17 10.78 -6.86
CA ALA A 27 18.49 10.88 -6.25
C ALA A 27 18.46 10.51 -4.75
N HIS A 28 17.42 10.94 -4.04
CA HIS A 28 17.20 10.53 -2.64
C HIS A 28 16.96 9.02 -2.52
N LEU A 29 16.10 8.44 -3.36
CA LEU A 29 15.79 7.01 -3.35
C LEU A 29 17.04 6.15 -3.59
N ALA A 30 17.97 6.60 -4.45
CA ALA A 30 19.23 5.92 -4.73
C ALA A 30 20.24 5.97 -3.56
N SER A 31 20.06 6.89 -2.61
CA SER A 31 21.02 7.15 -1.51
C SER A 31 20.46 6.89 -0.12
N CYS A 32 19.16 6.59 0.01
CA CYS A 32 18.48 6.32 1.27
C CYS A 32 17.97 4.88 1.34
N GLU A 33 18.65 4.03 2.11
CA GLU A 33 18.31 2.60 2.24
C GLU A 33 16.90 2.38 2.81
N ASP A 34 16.44 3.21 3.76
CA ASP A 34 15.10 3.13 4.33
C ASP A 34 14.01 3.35 3.26
N CYS A 35 14.17 4.39 2.45
CA CYS A 35 13.26 4.65 1.34
C CYS A 35 13.32 3.56 0.28
N GLY A 36 14.50 3.00 0.00
CA GLY A 36 14.66 1.86 -0.91
C GLY A 36 13.91 0.62 -0.43
N ALA A 37 14.05 0.26 0.84
CA ALA A 37 13.34 -0.88 1.44
C ALA A 37 11.81 -0.66 1.40
N ARG A 38 11.33 0.51 1.85
CA ARG A 38 9.90 0.83 1.85
C ARG A 38 9.32 0.88 0.43
N PHE A 39 10.07 1.38 -0.56
CA PHE A 39 9.64 1.37 -1.95
C PHE A 39 9.47 -0.05 -2.49
N HIS A 40 10.40 -0.96 -2.17
CA HIS A 40 10.27 -2.38 -2.53
C HIS A 40 9.02 -3.02 -1.90
N ASP A 41 8.76 -2.78 -0.61
CA ASP A 41 7.57 -3.32 0.07
C ASP A 41 6.28 -2.87 -0.62
N LEU A 42 6.20 -1.59 -0.99
CA LEU A 42 5.04 -1.03 -1.71
C LEU A 42 4.86 -1.67 -3.09
N LEU A 43 5.93 -1.88 -3.85
CA LEU A 43 5.86 -2.55 -5.15
C LEU A 43 5.43 -4.02 -5.02
N GLN A 44 5.91 -4.72 -4.00
CA GLN A 44 5.49 -6.10 -3.75
C GLN A 44 4.01 -6.17 -3.41
N ALA A 45 3.50 -5.24 -2.59
CA ALA A 45 2.08 -5.17 -2.27
C ALA A 45 1.21 -4.88 -3.51
N ASP A 46 1.63 -3.97 -4.39
CA ASP A 46 0.92 -3.68 -5.66
C ASP A 46 0.85 -4.92 -6.56
N ILE A 47 1.97 -5.63 -6.75
CA ILE A 47 2.02 -6.86 -7.55
C ILE A 47 1.08 -7.92 -6.97
N LEU A 48 1.14 -8.14 -5.66
CA LEU A 48 0.26 -9.10 -4.98
C LEU A 48 -1.22 -8.72 -5.13
N GLY A 49 -1.55 -7.43 -5.00
CA GLY A 49 -2.91 -6.92 -5.22
C GLY A 49 -3.39 -7.24 -6.63
N ARG A 50 -2.60 -6.90 -7.66
CA ARG A 50 -2.94 -7.19 -9.07
C ARG A 50 -3.14 -8.69 -9.32
N LEU A 51 -2.29 -9.54 -8.74
CA LEU A 51 -2.42 -10.99 -8.86
C LEU A 51 -3.69 -11.52 -8.19
N ALA A 52 -4.04 -10.99 -7.01
CA ALA A 52 -5.27 -11.34 -6.32
C ALA A 52 -6.51 -10.94 -7.15
N HIS A 53 -6.51 -9.74 -7.73
CA HIS A 53 -7.57 -9.28 -8.62
C HIS A 53 -7.68 -10.12 -9.90
N ALA A 54 -6.54 -10.48 -10.52
CA ALA A 54 -6.53 -11.28 -11.74
C ALA A 54 -7.01 -12.73 -11.52
N LYS A 55 -6.90 -13.26 -10.30
CA LYS A 55 -7.39 -14.59 -9.93
C LYS A 55 -8.86 -14.61 -9.52
N ALA A 56 -9.47 -13.45 -9.26
CA ALA A 56 -10.89 -13.37 -8.97
C ALA A 56 -11.69 -13.67 -10.25
N PRO A 57 -12.64 -14.61 -10.25
CA PRO A 57 -13.56 -14.75 -11.37
C PRO A 57 -14.33 -13.43 -11.56
N PRO A 58 -14.64 -13.01 -12.79
CA PRO A 58 -15.48 -11.84 -13.04
C PRO A 58 -16.86 -12.13 -12.46
N THR A 59 -17.10 -11.70 -11.23
CA THR A 59 -18.42 -11.76 -10.61
C THR A 59 -19.21 -10.55 -11.14
N PRO A 60 -20.39 -10.77 -11.73
CA PRO A 60 -21.20 -9.69 -12.27
C PRO A 60 -21.95 -8.93 -11.17
N GLU A 61 -21.34 -8.60 -10.02
CA GLU A 61 -22.04 -7.92 -8.93
C GLU A 61 -21.17 -6.83 -8.28
N ALA A 62 -20.85 -5.81 -9.08
CA ALA A 62 -20.54 -4.47 -8.57
C ALA A 62 -21.84 -3.72 -8.23
N THR A 63 -22.63 -4.27 -7.30
CA THR A 63 -23.68 -3.55 -6.58
C THR A 63 -23.47 -3.76 -5.09
N GLY A 64 -22.78 -2.81 -4.47
CA GLY A 64 -23.05 -2.43 -3.09
C GLY A 64 -22.63 -3.36 -1.95
N VAL A 65 -21.49 -4.06 -2.04
CA VAL A 65 -20.90 -4.71 -0.84
C VAL A 65 -19.51 -4.17 -0.56
N SER A 66 -19.42 -3.41 0.54
CA SER A 66 -18.14 -3.04 1.18
C SER A 66 -17.36 -4.33 1.45
N PRO A 67 -16.07 -4.43 1.06
CA PRO A 67 -15.26 -5.59 1.42
C PRO A 67 -15.23 -5.66 2.96
N ALA A 68 -15.65 -6.81 3.51
CA ALA A 68 -15.73 -6.99 4.94
C ALA A 68 -14.35 -6.74 5.58
N PRO A 69 -14.26 -6.00 6.69
CA PRO A 69 -13.03 -5.90 7.46
C PRO A 69 -12.72 -7.29 8.02
N TRP A 70 -11.48 -7.74 7.81
CA TRP A 70 -10.68 -8.73 8.55
C TRP A 70 -11.42 -9.67 9.52
N PRO A 71 -11.12 -10.98 9.52
CA PRO A 71 -11.77 -11.93 10.44
C PRO A 71 -11.61 -11.46 11.89
N LEU A 72 -12.73 -11.14 12.54
CA LEU A 72 -12.76 -10.80 13.95
C LEU A 72 -12.36 -12.02 14.78
N PRO A 73 -11.53 -11.87 15.83
CA PRO A 73 -11.25 -12.96 16.74
C PRO A 73 -12.55 -13.48 17.39
N PRO A 74 -12.63 -14.78 17.73
CA PRO A 74 -13.83 -15.35 18.33
C PRO A 74 -14.16 -14.61 19.63
N SER A 75 -15.36 -14.03 19.72
CA SER A 75 -15.82 -13.37 20.93
C SER A 75 -15.98 -14.41 22.05
N GLU A 76 -15.25 -14.24 23.14
CA GLU A 76 -15.34 -15.11 24.33
C GLU A 76 -16.80 -15.18 24.84
N PRO A 77 -17.27 -16.36 25.25
CA PRO A 77 -18.62 -16.49 25.78
C PRO A 77 -18.71 -15.75 27.12
N THR A 78 -19.60 -14.77 27.18
CA THR A 78 -19.91 -14.02 28.39
C THR A 78 -20.30 -15.00 29.51
N ARG A 79 -19.43 -15.10 30.53
CA ARG A 79 -19.71 -15.86 31.75
C ARG A 79 -20.74 -15.08 32.56
N ARG A 80 -22.02 -15.31 32.26
CA ARG A 80 -23.14 -14.80 33.05
C ARG A 80 -23.04 -15.41 34.46
N SER A 81 -22.82 -14.56 35.47
CA SER A 81 -22.95 -14.90 36.89
C SER A 81 -24.26 -14.38 37.43
#